data_AF-A0A3M5EG71-F1
#
_entry.id   AF-A0A3M5EG71-F1
#
_cell.length_a   1.000
_cell.length_b   1.000
_cell.length_c   1.000
_cell.angle_alpha   90.00
_cell.angle_beta   90.00
_cell.angle_gamma   90.00
#
_symmetry.space_group_name_H-M   'P 1'
#
loop_
_entity.id
_entity.type
_entity.pdbx_description
1 polymer ?
#
loop_
_entity_poly.entity_id
_entity_poly.type
_entity_poly.pdbx_seq_one_letter_code
_entity_poly.pdbx_strand_id
1 'polypeptide(L)'
;MSRTAFVAATLANHFAAGAVGAWVASFFSEATLSWILAASFIAVALWTLVPDKLDDEESGLKKYGPFLTTLIAFFLAEMGDKTQVATVMLAAQYPHFWLVVIGTTLGMLIANVPVVLIGNLAADKLPLTLIRRLAAAAFAALGLYAAWHAAQLTGWL
;
A
#
# COMPACT_ATOMS: atom_id res chain seq x y z
N MET A 1 11.25 13.01 18.09
CA MET A 1 11.48 13.74 16.83
C MET A 1 10.73 15.05 16.93
N SER A 2 11.32 16.20 16.60
CA SER A 2 10.50 17.40 16.43
C SER A 2 9.48 17.10 15.32
N ARG A 3 8.23 17.61 15.42
CA ARG A 3 7.23 17.44 14.34
C ARG A 3 7.81 17.85 12.97
N THR A 4 8.74 18.80 12.99
CA THR A 4 9.52 19.24 11.82
C THR A 4 10.40 18.14 11.21
N ALA A 5 11.01 17.25 11.99
CA ALA A 5 11.84 16.17 11.47
C ALA A 5 11.01 15.02 10.84
N PHE A 6 9.81 14.73 11.35
CA PHE A 6 8.88 13.80 10.69
C PHE A 6 8.40 14.33 9.35
N VAL A 7 7.96 15.59 9.33
CA VAL A 7 7.56 16.26 8.10
C VAL A 7 8.75 16.30 7.12
N ALA A 8 9.96 16.64 7.58
CA ALA A 8 11.14 16.66 6.73
C ALA A 8 11.48 15.27 6.16
N ALA A 9 11.40 14.20 6.96
CA ALA A 9 11.65 12.83 6.48
C ALA A 9 10.60 12.38 5.44
N THR A 10 9.32 12.68 5.69
CA THR A 10 8.24 12.42 4.73
C THR A 10 8.45 13.18 3.43
N LEU A 11 8.76 14.47 3.51
CA LEU A 11 9.07 15.30 2.35
C LEU A 11 10.30 14.79 1.60
N ALA A 12 11.36 14.43 2.31
CA ALA A 12 12.57 13.88 1.70
C ALA A 12 12.30 12.54 1.00
N ASN A 13 11.51 11.64 1.61
CA ASN A 13 11.17 10.37 1.00
C ASN A 13 10.27 10.53 -0.23
N HIS A 14 9.27 11.42 -0.18
CA HIS A 14 8.43 11.72 -1.35
C HIS A 14 9.22 12.42 -2.45
N PHE A 15 10.10 13.35 -2.08
CA PHE A 15 11.00 14.00 -3.03
C PHE A 15 11.94 12.99 -3.68
N ALA A 16 12.57 12.10 -2.90
CA ALA A 16 13.45 11.08 -3.44
C ALA A 16 12.70 10.11 -4.36
N ALA A 17 11.52 9.63 -3.95
CA ALA A 17 10.68 8.77 -4.78
C ALA A 17 10.26 9.49 -6.08
N GLY A 18 9.86 10.76 -5.99
CA GLY A 18 9.52 11.59 -7.14
C GLY A 18 10.72 11.87 -8.06
N ALA A 19 11.89 12.13 -7.49
CA ALA A 19 13.12 12.40 -8.24
C ALA A 19 13.62 11.16 -8.97
N VAL A 20 13.64 10.00 -8.30
CA VAL A 20 13.97 8.71 -8.94
C VAL A 20 12.92 8.36 -9.99
N GLY A 21 11.63 8.56 -9.68
CA GLY A 21 10.54 8.36 -10.64
C GLY A 21 10.69 9.23 -11.89
N ALA A 22 10.99 10.53 -11.73
CA ALA A 22 11.25 11.44 -12.84
C ALA A 22 12.52 11.09 -13.63
N TRP A 23 13.59 10.68 -12.93
CA TRP A 23 14.82 10.21 -13.59
C TRP A 23 14.55 8.95 -14.43
N VAL A 24 13.85 7.96 -13.88
CA VAL A 24 13.45 6.75 -14.62
C VAL A 24 12.52 7.11 -15.78
N ALA A 25 11.55 7.99 -15.55
CA ALA A 25 10.61 8.45 -16.58
C ALA A 25 11.32 9.14 -17.75
N SER A 26 12.46 9.82 -17.51
CA SER A 26 13.24 10.50 -18.55
C SER A 26 13.80 9.57 -19.63
N PHE A 27 13.89 8.26 -19.36
CA PHE A 27 14.31 7.26 -20.34
C PHE A 27 13.19 6.81 -21.28
N PHE A 28 11.95 7.23 -21.04
CA PHE A 28 10.77 6.80 -21.78
C PHE A 28 10.01 7.99 -22.35
N SER A 29 9.30 7.78 -23.46
CA SER A 29 8.37 8.79 -23.96
C SER A 29 7.11 8.84 -23.08
N GLU A 30 6.43 9.99 -23.09
CA GLU A 30 5.14 10.18 -22.41
C GLU A 30 4.09 9.14 -22.84
N ALA A 31 4.09 8.80 -24.14
CA ALA A 31 3.26 7.74 -24.69
C ALA A 31 3.57 6.37 -24.07
N THR A 32 4.85 6.00 -23.98
CA THR A 32 5.28 4.72 -23.38
C THR A 32 4.90 4.65 -21.90
N LEU A 33 5.13 5.72 -21.14
CA LEU A 33 4.74 5.79 -19.72
C LEU A 33 3.23 5.66 -19.54
N SER A 34 2.44 6.33 -20.37
CA SER A 34 0.97 6.25 -20.33
C SER A 34 0.46 4.84 -20.66
N TRP A 35 1.07 4.16 -21.63
CA TRP A 35 0.76 2.75 -21.94
C TRP A 35 1.15 1.80 -20.81
N ILE A 36 2.33 2.00 -20.19
CA ILE A 36 2.77 1.21 -19.02
C ILE A 36 1.77 1.39 -17.87
N LEU A 37 1.38 2.64 -17.59
CA LEU A 37 0.43 2.96 -16.52
C LEU A 37 -0.95 2.34 -16.80
N ALA A 38 -1.46 2.47 -18.02
CA ALA A 38 -2.71 1.86 -18.46
C ALA A 38 -2.68 0.34 -18.30
N ALA A 39 -1.64 -0.31 -18.82
CA ALA A 39 -1.46 -1.75 -18.71
C ALA A 39 -1.38 -2.20 -17.24
N SER A 40 -0.68 -1.44 -16.39
CA SER A 40 -0.55 -1.74 -14.96
C SER A 40 -1.91 -1.68 -14.25
N PHE A 41 -2.69 -0.62 -14.47
CA PHE A 41 -4.01 -0.52 -13.84
C PHE A 41 -5.01 -1.54 -14.36
N ILE A 42 -4.99 -1.86 -15.65
CA ILE A 42 -5.83 -2.93 -16.21
C ILE A 42 -5.42 -4.28 -15.63
N ALA A 43 -4.11 -4.57 -15.55
CA ALA A 43 -3.61 -5.80 -14.94
C ALA A 43 -4.06 -5.92 -13.48
N VAL A 44 -3.94 -4.86 -12.68
CA VAL A 44 -4.42 -4.82 -11.29
C VAL A 44 -5.93 -4.99 -11.24
N ALA A 45 -6.71 -4.37 -12.13
CA ALA A 45 -8.17 -4.52 -12.18
C ALA A 45 -8.57 -5.98 -12.41
N LEU A 46 -7.94 -6.65 -13.38
CA LEU A 46 -8.18 -8.05 -13.70
C LEU A 46 -7.73 -8.97 -12.57
N TRP A 47 -6.52 -8.76 -12.03
CA TRP A 47 -5.99 -9.52 -10.90
C TRP A 47 -6.90 -9.39 -9.68
N THR A 48 -7.37 -8.19 -9.38
CA THR A 48 -8.28 -7.92 -8.26
C THR A 48 -9.54 -8.77 -8.38
N LEU A 49 -10.05 -9.09 -9.57
CA LEU A 49 -11.24 -9.94 -9.73
C LEU A 49 -10.99 -11.42 -9.45
N VAL A 50 -9.74 -11.88 -9.53
CA VAL A 50 -9.36 -13.24 -9.15
C VAL A 50 -9.51 -13.34 -7.64
N PRO A 51 -10.42 -14.19 -7.12
CA PRO A 51 -10.53 -14.39 -5.69
C PRO A 51 -9.21 -14.98 -5.19
N ASP A 52 -8.59 -14.33 -4.23
CA ASP A 52 -7.44 -14.89 -3.54
C ASP A 52 -7.83 -16.28 -3.05
N LYS A 53 -7.10 -17.29 -3.52
CA LYS A 53 -7.11 -18.58 -2.86
C LYS A 53 -6.35 -18.34 -1.58
N LEU A 54 -6.98 -18.60 -0.45
CA LEU A 54 -6.32 -18.56 0.84
C LEU A 54 -5.14 -19.53 0.72
N ASP A 55 -3.92 -19.02 0.62
CA ASP A 55 -2.73 -19.82 0.34
C ASP A 55 -2.61 -20.96 1.37
N ASP A 56 -2.01 -22.08 0.97
CA ASP A 56 -1.88 -23.24 1.86
C ASP A 56 -1.10 -22.91 3.15
N GLU A 57 -0.28 -21.85 3.16
CA GLU A 57 0.31 -21.28 4.38
C GLU A 57 -0.74 -20.74 5.37
N GLU A 58 -1.76 -20.03 4.89
CA GLU A 58 -2.91 -19.62 5.68
C GLU A 58 -3.75 -20.82 6.14
N SER A 59 -3.82 -21.90 5.36
CA SER A 59 -4.47 -23.15 5.79
C SER A 59 -3.77 -23.75 7.02
N GLY A 60 -2.43 -23.68 7.05
CA GLY A 60 -1.60 -24.09 8.17
C GLY A 60 -1.73 -23.17 9.38
N LEU A 61 -1.99 -21.88 9.17
CA LEU A 61 -2.14 -20.88 10.23
C LEU A 61 -3.55 -20.82 10.83
N LYS A 62 -4.60 -21.08 10.03
CA LYS A 62 -6.00 -21.13 10.47
C LYS A 62 -6.25 -22.08 11.63
N LYS A 63 -5.47 -23.16 11.74
CA LYS A 63 -5.55 -24.11 12.86
C LYS A 63 -5.21 -23.47 14.22
N TYR A 64 -4.51 -22.34 14.23
CA TYR A 64 -4.15 -21.60 15.44
C TYR A 64 -5.13 -20.48 15.80
N GLY A 65 -6.26 -20.40 15.08
CA GLY A 65 -7.33 -19.45 15.36
C GLY A 65 -7.09 -18.03 14.84
N PRO A 66 -8.11 -17.15 14.90
CA PRO A 66 -8.06 -15.82 14.27
C PRO A 66 -6.97 -14.91 14.81
N PHE A 67 -6.68 -14.98 16.13
CA PHE A 67 -5.65 -14.16 16.74
C PHE A 67 -4.26 -14.46 16.17
N LEU A 68 -3.84 -15.74 16.17
CA LEU A 68 -2.48 -16.09 15.73
C LEU A 68 -2.32 -15.96 14.22
N THR A 69 -3.38 -16.26 13.46
CA THR A 69 -3.40 -16.04 12.00
C THR A 69 -3.17 -14.57 11.67
N THR A 70 -3.95 -13.67 12.27
CA THR A 70 -3.80 -12.22 12.05
C THR A 70 -2.46 -11.71 12.58
N LEU A 71 -1.98 -12.19 13.73
CA LEU A 71 -0.67 -11.79 14.27
C LEU A 71 0.46 -12.07 13.27
N ILE A 72 0.51 -13.29 12.73
CA ILE A 72 1.57 -13.70 11.82
C ILE A 72 1.44 -12.99 10.46
N ALA A 73 0.23 -12.96 9.90
CA ALA A 73 -0.03 -12.29 8.62
C ALA A 73 0.33 -10.81 8.68
N PHE A 74 -0.13 -10.10 9.74
CA PHE A 74 0.17 -8.69 9.93
C PHE A 74 1.67 -8.44 10.17
N PHE A 75 2.32 -9.28 10.98
CA PHE A 75 3.76 -9.16 11.25
C PHE A 75 4.61 -9.30 9.98
N LEU A 76 4.29 -10.28 9.12
CA LEU A 76 5.01 -10.48 7.87
C LEU A 76 4.72 -9.35 6.87
N ALA A 77 3.46 -8.91 6.77
CA ALA A 77 3.06 -7.83 5.85
C ALA A 77 3.73 -6.49 6.17
N GLU A 78 3.93 -6.18 7.44
CA GLU A 78 4.58 -4.94 7.90
C GLU A 78 6.12 -5.05 7.97
N MET A 79 6.69 -6.23 7.69
CA MET A 79 8.13 -6.43 7.73
C MET A 79 8.82 -5.77 6.54
N GLY A 80 9.75 -4.86 6.80
CA GLY A 80 10.50 -4.12 5.79
C GLY A 80 9.82 -2.84 5.28
N ASP A 81 8.71 -2.42 5.88
CA ASP A 81 8.06 -1.16 5.52
C ASP A 81 8.85 0.08 6.01
N LYS A 82 8.57 1.23 5.38
CA LYS A 82 9.02 2.58 5.71
C LYS A 82 8.82 2.90 7.20
N THR A 83 7.76 2.41 7.84
CA THR A 83 7.53 2.58 9.28
C THR A 83 8.62 1.92 10.15
N GLN A 84 9.16 0.77 9.72
CA GLN A 84 10.28 0.13 10.41
C GLN A 84 11.58 0.90 10.26
N VAL A 85 11.87 1.43 9.06
CA VAL A 85 13.03 2.30 8.84
C VAL A 85 12.94 3.53 9.74
N ALA A 86 11.77 4.17 9.84
CA ALA A 86 11.55 5.29 10.74
C ALA A 86 11.76 4.91 12.22
N THR A 87 11.31 3.71 12.63
CA THR A 87 11.50 3.20 13.99
C THR A 87 12.98 2.97 14.33
N VAL A 88 13.75 2.38 13.41
CA VAL A 88 15.20 2.19 13.56
C VAL A 88 15.91 3.54 13.68
N MET A 89 15.55 4.51 12.84
CA MET A 89 16.12 5.86 12.90
C MET A 89 15.82 6.57 14.23
N LEU A 90 14.58 6.45 14.74
CA LEU A 90 14.22 7.00 16.04
C LEU A 90 15.00 6.33 17.19
N ALA A 91 15.19 5.02 17.13
CA ALA A 91 15.94 4.27 18.14
C ALA A 91 17.43 4.63 18.12
N ALA A 92 17.99 4.94 16.95
CA ALA A 92 19.36 5.43 16.80
C ALA A 92 19.53 6.88 17.28
N GLN A 93 18.49 7.71 17.14
CA GLN A 93 18.54 9.14 17.50
C GLN A 93 18.33 9.38 19.01
N TYR A 94 17.51 8.58 19.67
CA TYR A 94 17.11 8.82 21.07
C TYR A 94 17.74 7.80 22.02
N PRO A 95 18.35 8.23 23.13
CA PRO A 95 18.96 7.32 24.10
C PRO A 95 17.93 6.49 24.87
N HIS A 96 16.65 6.86 24.84
CA HIS A 96 15.56 6.19 25.57
C HIS A 96 14.83 5.18 24.68
N PHE A 97 15.46 4.02 24.44
CA PHE A 97 14.92 2.94 23.61
C PHE A 97 13.44 2.61 23.89
N TRP A 98 13.08 2.41 25.16
CA TRP A 98 11.70 2.05 25.54
C TRP A 98 10.67 3.11 25.18
N LEU A 99 11.01 4.40 25.28
CA LEU A 99 10.11 5.49 24.89
C LEU A 99 9.90 5.53 23.37
N VAL A 100 10.93 5.18 22.59
CA VAL A 100 10.81 5.06 21.12
C VAL A 100 9.89 3.91 20.75
N VAL A 101 10.07 2.73 21.34
CA VAL A 101 9.23 1.55 21.08
C VAL A 101 7.77 1.84 21.44
N ILE A 102 7.51 2.43 22.61
CA ILE A 102 6.15 2.79 23.03
C ILE A 102 5.55 3.82 22.08
N GLY A 103 6.29 4.89 21.75
CA GLY A 103 5.78 5.96 20.89
C GLY A 103 5.45 5.50 19.47
N THR A 104 6.32 4.70 18.85
CA THR A 104 6.12 4.13 17.51
C THR A 104 4.98 3.13 17.49
N THR A 105 4.88 2.27 18.51
CA THR A 105 3.77 1.32 18.67
C THR A 105 2.44 2.05 18.82
N LEU A 106 2.36 3.04 19.71
CA LEU A 106 1.14 3.83 19.90
C LEU A 106 0.74 4.59 18.62
N GLY A 107 1.71 5.14 17.88
CA GLY A 107 1.46 5.79 16.60
C GLY A 107 0.84 4.83 15.57
N MET A 108 1.42 3.63 15.41
CA MET A 108 0.85 2.59 14.55
C MET A 108 -0.55 2.16 15.00
N LEU A 109 -0.75 1.93 16.30
CA LEU A 109 -2.05 1.53 16.83
C LEU A 109 -3.10 2.62 16.54
N ILE A 110 -2.77 3.90 16.74
CA ILE A 110 -3.69 5.01 16.45
C ILE A 110 -4.03 5.09 14.95
N ALA A 111 -3.09 4.79 14.06
CA ALA A 111 -3.33 4.77 12.62
C ALA A 111 -4.18 3.56 12.18
N ASN A 112 -3.87 2.37 12.69
CA ASN A 112 -4.40 1.11 12.16
C ASN A 112 -5.65 0.62 12.90
N VAL A 113 -5.74 0.80 14.22
CA VAL A 113 -6.88 0.30 15.02
C VAL A 113 -8.21 0.91 14.56
N PRO A 114 -8.34 2.22 14.29
CA PRO A 114 -9.61 2.77 13.79
C PRO A 114 -10.04 2.13 12.47
N VAL A 115 -9.11 1.89 11.55
CA VAL A 115 -9.38 1.26 10.26
C VAL A 115 -9.86 -0.18 10.46
N VAL A 116 -9.20 -0.95 11.33
CA VAL A 116 -9.61 -2.32 11.67
C VAL A 116 -10.96 -2.37 12.36
N LEU A 117 -11.24 -1.45 13.29
CA LEU A 117 -12.53 -1.38 13.97
C LEU A 117 -13.67 -1.04 13.02
N ILE A 118 -13.48 -0.03 12.16
CA ILE A 118 -14.46 0.34 11.12
C ILE A 118 -14.65 -0.82 10.15
N GLY A 119 -13.55 -1.45 9.72
CA GLY A 119 -13.55 -2.63 8.87
C GLY A 119 -14.35 -3.78 9.49
N ASN A 120 -14.15 -4.08 10.77
CA ASN A 120 -14.86 -5.15 11.47
C ASN A 120 -16.35 -4.85 11.66
N LEU A 121 -16.71 -3.61 12.01
CA LEU A 121 -18.11 -3.18 12.10
C LEU A 121 -18.85 -3.25 10.76
N ALA A 122 -18.11 -3.09 9.65
CA ALA A 122 -18.64 -3.17 8.30
C ALA A 122 -18.49 -4.57 7.67
N ALA A 123 -17.62 -5.44 8.20
CA ALA A 123 -17.24 -6.72 7.60
C ALA A 123 -18.43 -7.67 7.44
N ASP A 124 -19.30 -7.73 8.45
CA ASP A 124 -20.50 -8.59 8.42
C ASP A 124 -21.58 -8.06 7.45
N LYS A 125 -21.49 -6.78 7.06
CA LYS A 125 -22.47 -6.10 6.19
C LYS A 125 -21.97 -5.85 4.78
N LEU A 126 -20.68 -5.95 4.53
CA LEU A 126 -20.07 -5.66 3.24
C LEU A 126 -19.76 -6.96 2.50
N PRO A 127 -20.47 -7.26 1.40
CA PRO A 127 -20.17 -8.44 0.61
C PRO A 127 -18.77 -8.28 0.00
N LEU A 128 -17.82 -9.15 0.35
CA LEU A 128 -16.44 -9.13 -0.16
C LEU A 128 -16.40 -9.10 -1.70
N THR A 129 -17.35 -9.77 -2.35
CA THR A 129 -17.52 -9.72 -3.81
C THR A 129 -17.81 -8.31 -4.33
N LEU A 130 -18.57 -7.50 -3.59
CA LEU A 130 -18.84 -6.11 -3.95
C LEU A 130 -17.60 -5.24 -3.78
N ILE A 131 -16.87 -5.39 -2.65
CA ILE A 131 -15.61 -4.65 -2.41
C ILE A 131 -14.63 -4.92 -3.56
N ARG A 132 -14.45 -6.20 -3.90
CA ARG A 132 -13.59 -6.64 -5.01
C ARG A 132 -14.02 -6.05 -6.35
N ARG A 133 -15.31 -6.09 -6.66
CA ARG A 133 -15.85 -5.51 -7.90
C ARG A 133 -15.70 -4.00 -7.97
N LEU A 134 -15.91 -3.29 -6.86
CA LEU A 134 -15.74 -1.84 -6.79
C LEU A 134 -14.26 -1.44 -6.96
N ALA A 135 -13.34 -2.15 -6.30
CA ALA A 135 -11.90 -1.93 -6.47
C ALA A 135 -11.46 -2.21 -7.92
N ALA A 136 -11.88 -3.35 -8.49
CA ALA A 136 -11.59 -3.68 -9.89
C ALA A 136 -12.18 -2.65 -10.86
N ALA A 137 -13.40 -2.15 -10.62
CA ALA A 137 -14.02 -1.12 -11.44
C ALA A 137 -13.26 0.20 -11.37
N ALA A 138 -12.80 0.61 -10.18
CA ALA A 138 -12.00 1.82 -10.00
C ALA A 138 -10.67 1.71 -10.76
N PHE A 139 -9.95 0.58 -10.64
CA PHE A 139 -8.72 0.35 -11.38
C PHE A 139 -8.95 0.26 -12.89
N ALA A 140 -10.03 -0.38 -13.33
CA ALA A 140 -10.39 -0.43 -14.75
C ALA A 140 -10.68 0.97 -15.31
N ALA A 141 -11.40 1.82 -14.57
CA ALA A 141 -11.67 3.20 -14.97
C ALA A 141 -10.38 4.01 -15.12
N LEU A 142 -9.45 3.91 -14.16
CA LEU A 142 -8.14 4.56 -14.24
C LEU A 142 -7.31 4.03 -15.41
N GLY A 143 -7.32 2.71 -15.64
CA GLY A 143 -6.62 2.06 -16.74
C GLY A 143 -7.15 2.47 -18.12
N LEU A 144 -8.48 2.53 -18.27
CA LEU A 144 -9.13 3.00 -19.50
C LEU A 144 -8.86 4.48 -19.76
N TYR A 145 -8.88 5.32 -18.72
CA TYR A 145 -8.52 6.73 -18.85
C TYR A 145 -7.06 6.89 -19.29
N ALA A 146 -6.13 6.16 -18.67
CA ALA A 146 -4.72 6.17 -19.06
C ALA A 146 -4.51 5.64 -20.49
N ALA A 147 -5.25 4.61 -20.91
CA ALA A 147 -5.19 4.07 -22.27
C ALA A 147 -5.72 5.08 -23.30
N TRP A 148 -6.82 5.77 -22.98
CA TRP A 148 -7.36 6.83 -23.83
C TRP A 148 -6.37 7.97 -24.02
N HIS A 149 -5.72 8.40 -22.93
CA HIS A 149 -4.66 9.40 -23.00
C HIS A 149 -3.46 8.92 -23.84
N ALA A 150 -3.02 7.67 -23.66
CA ALA A 150 -1.95 7.08 -24.45
C ALA A 150 -2.30 6.98 -25.96
N ALA A 151 -3.57 6.70 -26.28
CA ALA A 151 -4.06 6.64 -27.66
C ALA A 151 -4.01 8.01 -28.36
N GLN A 152 -4.35 9.10 -27.66
CA GLN A 152 -4.19 10.47 -28.19
C GLN A 152 -2.72 10.80 -28.44
N LEU A 153 -1.83 10.46 -27.49
CA LEU A 153 -0.39 10.70 -27.63
C LEU A 153 0.25 9.91 -28.78
N THR A 154 -0.33 8.78 -29.16
CA THR A 154 0.16 7.93 -30.26
C THR A 154 -0.56 8.16 -31.58
N GLY A 155 -1.55 9.07 -31.63
CA GLY A 155 -2.29 9.42 -32.84
C GLY A 155 -3.29 8.36 -33.30
N TRP A 156 -3.71 7.46 -32.40
CA TRP A 156 -4.74 6.45 -32.68
C TRP A 156 -6.17 7.04 -32.59
N LEU A 157 -6.31 8.19 -31.93
CA LEU A 157 -7.53 8.99 -31.75
C LEU A 157 -7.17 10.46 -31.91
#